data_AF-A0A1Z9STJ2-F1
#
_entry.id   AF-A0A1Z9STJ2-F1
#
_cell.length_a   1.000
_cell.length_b   1.000
_cell.length_c   1.000
_cell.angle_alpha   90.00
_cell.angle_beta   90.00
_cell.angle_gamma   90.00
#
_symmetry.space_group_name_H-M   'P 1'
#
loop_
_entity.id
_entity.type
_entity.pdbx_description
1 polymer ?
#
loop_
_entity_poly.entity_id
_entity_poly.type
_entity_poly.pdbx_seq_one_letter_code
_entity_poly.pdbx_strand_id
1 'polypeptide(L)' 'MSDKVEVWQVHYDDDVPRWRVVTLRKNVIVAERTFHDEEIAREYVNTIRCDVGEFGYVTGR' A
#
# COMPACT_ATOMS: atom_id res chain seq x y z
N MET A 1 -3.11 -10.50 -15.96
CA MET A 1 -1.96 -9.82 -15.31
C MET A 1 -2.54 -8.69 -14.50
N SER A 2 -2.24 -8.68 -13.22
CA SER A 2 -3.08 -8.10 -12.19
C SER A 2 -2.33 -6.98 -11.49
N ASP A 3 -2.91 -5.79 -11.47
CA ASP A 3 -2.40 -4.69 -10.65
C ASP A 3 -2.43 -5.13 -9.19
N LYS A 4 -1.37 -4.89 -8.42
CA LYS A 4 -1.27 -5.32 -7.01
C LYS A 4 -1.11 -4.10 -6.13
N VAL A 5 -1.80 -4.07 -4.99
CA VAL A 5 -1.61 -3.02 -3.98
C VAL A 5 -1.00 -3.67 -2.75
N GLU A 6 0.12 -3.12 -2.28
CA GLU A 6 0.82 -3.59 -1.09
C GLU A 6 0.91 -2.49 -0.04
N VAL A 7 0.87 -2.87 1.23
CA VAL A 7 1.07 -1.96 2.35
C VAL A 7 2.32 -2.41 3.08
N TRP A 8 3.30 -1.52 3.17
CA TRP A 8 4.57 -1.76 3.84
C TRP A 8 4.65 -0.86 5.06
N GLN A 9 4.99 -1.44 6.21
CA GLN A 9 5.37 -0.65 7.37
C GLN A 9 6.82 -0.22 7.19
N VAL A 10 7.07 1.08 7.22
CA VAL A 10 8.38 1.69 7.03
C VAL A 10 8.77 2.36 8.34
N HIS A 11 9.91 1.93 8.87
CA HIS A 11 10.52 2.51 10.06
C HIS A 11 11.63 3.47 9.60
N TYR A 12 11.45 4.75 9.91
CA TYR A 12 12.50 5.75 9.72
C TYR A 12 13.27 5.92 11.04
N ASP A 13 14.39 6.65 10.99
CA ASP A 13 15.26 6.97 12.15
C ASP A 13 14.53 7.69 13.31
N ASP A 14 13.29 8.13 13.08
CA ASP A 14 12.47 8.93 14.00
C ASP A 14 11.57 8.08 14.92
N ASP A 15 11.70 6.74 14.91
CA ASP A 15 10.90 5.77 15.70
C ASP A 15 9.36 5.81 15.45
N VAL A 16 8.88 6.71 14.59
CA VAL A 16 7.47 6.80 14.21
C VAL A 16 7.20 5.83 13.05
N PRO A 17 6.39 4.77 13.26
CA PRO A 17 6.04 3.85 12.19
C PRO A 17 5.21 4.60 11.14
N ARG A 18 5.60 4.47 9.87
CA ARG A 18 4.84 5.02 8.74
C ARG A 18 4.37 3.89 7.85
N TRP A 19 3.23 4.08 7.21
CA TRP A 19 2.59 3.09 6.35
C TRP A 19 2.68 3.54 4.91
N ARG A 20 3.43 2.80 4.10
CA ARG A 20 3.59 3.07 2.67
C ARG A 20 2.68 2.15 1.87
N VAL A 21 1.73 2.73 1.17
CA VAL A 21 0.88 2.02 0.21
C VAL A 21 1.51 2.15 -1.17
N VAL A 22 1.77 1.02 -1.81
CA VAL A 22 2.42 0.93 -3.13
C VAL A 22 1.52 0.19 -4.11
N THR A 23 1.29 0.78 -5.27
CA THR A 23 0.56 0.17 -6.38
C THR A 23 1.56 -0.30 -7.43
N LEU A 24 1.55 -1.59 -7.70
CA LEU A 24 2.42 -2.27 -8.65
C LEU A 24 1.61 -2.66 -9.89
N ARG A 25 2.09 -2.24 -11.07
CA ARG A 25 1.58 -2.67 -12.37
C ARG A 25 2.69 -3.37 -13.13
N LYS A 26 2.50 -4.63 -13.49
CA LYS A 26 3.55 -5.46 -14.12
C LYS A 26 4.88 -5.46 -13.31
N ASN A 27 4.77 -5.51 -11.98
CA ASN A 27 5.91 -5.46 -11.06
C ASN A 27 6.70 -4.13 -11.05
N VAL A 28 6.11 -3.05 -11.58
CA VAL A 28 6.67 -1.70 -11.54
C VAL A 28 5.79 -0.83 -10.64
N ILE A 29 6.41 -0.04 -9.76
CA ILE A 29 5.70 0.94 -8.92
C ILE A 29 5.15 2.03 -9.83
N VAL A 30 3.83 2.15 -9.90
CA VAL A 30 3.14 3.20 -10.67
C VAL A 30 2.55 4.28 -9.78
N ALA A 31 2.30 3.97 -8.51
CA ALA A 31 1.89 4.94 -7.51
C ALA A 31 2.40 4.50 -6.14
N GLU A 32 2.73 5.49 -5.31
CA GLU A 32 3.07 5.26 -3.91
C GLU A 32 2.57 6.43 -3.05
N ARG A 33 2.18 6.12 -1.82
CA ARG A 33 1.77 7.12 -0.84
C ARG A 33 2.13 6.66 0.56
N THR A 34 2.58 7.60 1.40
CA THR A 34 2.96 7.32 2.79
C THR A 34 1.95 7.96 3.73
N PHE A 35 1.63 7.24 4.80
CA PHE A 35 0.68 7.63 5.83
C PHE A 35 1.33 7.49 7.21
N HIS A 36 0.88 8.29 8.17
CA HIS A 36 1.31 8.16 9.56
C HIS A 36 0.47 7.13 10.32
N ASP A 37 -0.79 6.95 9.92
CA ASP A 37 -1.74 6.04 10.56
C ASP A 37 -2.03 4.81 9.70
N GLU A 38 -2.06 3.63 10.33
CA GLU A 38 -2.39 2.36 9.65
C GLU A 38 -3.81 2.38 9.11
N GLU A 39 -4.75 2.90 9.90
CA GLU A 39 -6.17 2.93 9.57
C GLU A 39 -6.42 3.72 8.28
N ILE A 40 -5.80 4.90 8.16
CA ILE A 40 -5.88 5.74 6.97
C ILE A 40 -5.26 5.04 5.76
N ALA A 41 -4.11 4.37 5.94
CA ALA A 41 -3.48 3.59 4.87
C ALA A 41 -4.41 2.45 4.39
N ARG A 42 -5.08 1.76 5.31
CA ARG A 42 -6.05 0.69 5.00
C ARG A 42 -7.30 1.21 4.29
N GLU A 43 -7.87 2.33 4.74
CA GLU A 43 -9.01 2.96 4.08
C GLU A 43 -8.66 3.39 2.65
N TYR A 44 -7.48 3.96 2.46
CA TYR A 44 -6.97 4.32 1.14
C TYR A 44 -6.83 3.09 0.23
N VAL A 45 -6.30 1.98 0.74
CA VAL A 45 -6.24 0.71 0.01
C VAL A 45 -7.63 0.20 -0.37
N ASN A 46 -8.60 0.24 0.55
CA ASN A 46 -9.98 -0.14 0.23
C ASN A 46 -10.59 0.72 -0.88
N THR A 47 -10.28 2.03 -0.87
CA THR A 47 -10.73 2.96 -1.92
C THR A 47 -10.08 2.62 -3.27
N ILE A 48 -8.77 2.39 -3.30
CA ILE A 48 -8.07 1.98 -4.53
C ILE A 48 -8.57 0.62 -5.03
N ARG A 49 -8.83 -0.33 -4.14
CA ARG A 49 -9.35 -1.66 -4.52
C ARG A 49 -10.75 -1.57 -5.14
N CYS A 50 -11.56 -0.61 -4.71
CA CYS A 50 -12.88 -0.34 -5.30
C CYS A 50 -12.76 0.25 -6.71
N ASP A 51 -11.76 1.08 -6.96
CA ASP A 51 -11.54 1.77 -8.25
C ASP A 51 -10.80 0.89 -9.28
N VAL A 52 -9.87 0.04 -8.84
CA VAL A 52 -8.92 -0.69 -9.70
C VAL A 52 -9.36 -2.13 -10.02
N GLY A 53 -10.39 -2.66 -9.36
CA GLY A 53 -10.87 -4.03 -9.61
C GLY A 53 -9.95 -5.09 -9.02
N GLU A 54 -10.38 -5.64 -7.88
CA GLU A 54 -9.94 -6.90 -7.22
C GLU A 54 -8.56 -7.46 -7.57
N PHE A 55 -7.54 -7.23 -6.73
CA PHE A 55 -6.33 -8.07 -6.71
C PHE A 55 -5.65 -8.21 -5.33
N GLY A 56 -4.95 -9.34 -5.20
CA GLY A 56 -4.64 -10.05 -3.96
C GLY A 56 -3.72 -9.34 -2.95
N TYR A 57 -3.98 -9.67 -1.69
CA TYR A 57 -3.25 -9.23 -0.51
C TYR A 57 -1.97 -10.05 -0.34
N VAL A 58 -0.83 -9.38 -0.13
CA VAL A 58 0.39 -10.01 0.39
C VAL A 58 0.73 -9.31 1.69
N THR A 59 0.63 -10.06 2.79
CA THR A 59 1.13 -9.66 4.11
C THR A 59 2.63 -9.92 4.10
N GLY A 60 3.44 -8.85 4.12
CA GLY A 60 4.91 -8.96 4.10
C GLY A 60 5.47 -9.65 5.35
N ARG A 61 6.54 -10.44 5.13
CA ARG A 61 7.46 -11.00 6.14
C ARG A 61 8.34 -9.93 6.76
#